data_AF-A0A7C0UHH5-F1
#
_entry.id   AF-A0A7C0UHH5-F1
#
_cell.length_a   1.000
_cell.length_b   1.000
_cell.length_c   1.000
_cell.angle_alpha   90.00
_cell.angle_beta   90.00
_cell.angle_gamma   90.00
#
_symmetry.space_group_name_H-M   'P 1'
#
loop_
_entity.id
_entity.type
_entity.pdbx_description
1 polymer ?
#
loop_
_entity_poly.entity_id
_entity_poly.type
_entity_poly.pdbx_seq_one_letter_code
_entity_poly.pdbx_strand_id
1 'polypeptide(L)' 'MDRIYLFRLCLAAVIGILCGLFRLTGIVGGLVGISGLVGYSLFLWSRGLRDRAFEGIIEYLGLWLTIWTLVYVEYASL' A
#
# COMPACT_ATOMS: atom_id res chain seq x y z
N MET A 1 8.98 -14.57 -10.59
CA MET A 1 8.24 -13.57 -9.78
C MET A 1 7.19 -12.92 -10.66
N ASP A 2 5.93 -12.97 -10.24
CA ASP A 2 4.82 -12.43 -11.01
C ASP A 2 4.82 -10.89 -11.02
N ARG A 3 4.63 -10.31 -12.22
CA ARG A 3 4.64 -8.84 -12.41
C ARG A 3 3.57 -8.13 -11.58
N ILE A 4 2.44 -8.79 -11.34
CA ILE A 4 1.31 -8.29 -10.53
C ILE A 4 1.72 -8.17 -9.06
N TYR A 5 2.45 -9.15 -8.53
CA TYR A 5 2.97 -9.14 -7.16
C TYR A 5 3.97 -7.99 -6.96
N LEU A 6 4.94 -7.85 -7.88
CA LEU A 6 5.91 -6.75 -7.82
C LEU A 6 5.23 -5.38 -7.89
N PHE A 7 4.26 -5.23 -8.80
CA PHE A 7 3.51 -3.97 -8.92
C PHE A 7 2.75 -3.64 -7.63
N ARG A 8 2.16 -4.65 -6.98
CA ARG A 8 1.48 -4.49 -5.69
C ARG A 8 2.45 -4.04 -4.59
N LEU A 9 3.63 -4.63 -4.49
CA LEU A 9 4.64 -4.16 -3.53
C LEU A 9 5.10 -2.74 -3.83
N CYS A 10 5.35 -2.40 -5.09
CA CYS A 10 5.69 -1.03 -5.47
C CYS A 10 4.58 -0.05 -5.07
N LEU A 11 3.31 -0.43 -5.26
CA LEU A 11 2.16 0.38 -4.85
C LEU A 11 2.13 0.59 -3.33
N ALA A 12 2.33 -0.47 -2.53
CA ALA A 12 2.45 -0.37 -1.07
C ALA A 12 3.56 0.59 -0.66
N ALA A 13 4.73 0.49 -1.30
CA ALA A 13 5.86 1.35 -1.00
C ALA A 13 5.57 2.82 -1.34
N VAL A 14 5.02 3.11 -2.52
CA VAL A 14 4.65 4.47 -2.92
C VAL A 14 3.63 5.06 -1.96
N ILE A 15 2.57 4.31 -1.62
CA ILE A 15 1.54 4.80 -0.71
C ILE A 15 2.10 5.00 0.70
N GLY A 16 2.96 4.09 1.18
CA GLY A 16 3.62 4.22 2.48
C GLY A 16 4.48 5.48 2.56
N ILE A 17 5.28 5.74 1.53
CA ILE A 17 6.10 6.96 1.43
C ILE A 17 5.20 8.19 1.46
N LEU A 18 4.15 8.24 0.64
CA LEU A 18 3.23 9.39 0.60
C LEU A 18 2.53 9.60 1.94
N CYS A 19 2.04 8.54 2.59
CA CYS A 19 1.41 8.65 3.91
C CYS A 19 2.38 9.21 4.98
N GLY A 20 3.64 8.78 4.94
CA GLY A 20 4.68 9.30 5.84
C GLY A 20 5.04 10.75 5.54
N LEU A 21 5.29 11.09 4.26
CA LEU A 21 5.64 12.44 3.81
C LEU A 21 4.57 13.47 4.16
N PHE A 22 3.30 13.15 3.94
CA PHE A 22 2.18 14.03 4.27
C PHE A 22 1.81 14.03 5.76
N ARG A 23 2.56 13.30 6.61
CA ARG A 23 2.29 13.12 8.04
C ARG A 23 0.83 12.74 8.31
N LEU A 24 0.26 11.89 7.47
CA LEU A 24 -1.09 11.37 7.71
C LEU A 24 -1.04 10.51 8.97
N THR A 25 -1.89 10.83 9.95
CA THR A 25 -1.93 10.13 11.24
C THR A 25 -3.23 9.35 11.42
N GLY A 26 -3.13 8.24 12.17
CA GLY A 26 -4.27 7.44 12.58
C GLY A 26 -5.13 6.94 11.42
N ILE A 27 -6.44 7.18 11.52
CA ILE A 27 -7.44 6.63 10.60
C ILE A 27 -7.24 7.13 9.17
N VAL A 28 -6.78 8.37 8.97
CA VAL A 28 -6.67 8.96 7.63
C VAL A 28 -5.63 8.24 6.78
N GLY A 29 -4.43 8.00 7.32
CA GLY A 29 -3.41 7.22 6.62
C GLY A 29 -3.86 5.78 6.38
N GLY A 30 -4.60 5.21 7.34
CA GLY A 30 -5.23 3.89 7.21
C GLY A 30 -6.19 3.80 6.02
N LEU A 31 -7.09 4.78 5.88
CA LEU A 31 -8.04 4.85 4.78
C LEU A 31 -7.34 4.97 3.42
N VAL A 32 -6.26 5.75 3.34
CA VAL A 32 -5.47 5.88 2.10
C VAL A 32 -4.84 4.55 1.71
N GLY A 33 -4.18 3.86 2.63
CA GLY A 33 -3.58 2.54 2.39
C GLY A 33 -4.58 1.50 1.91
N ILE A 34 -5.75 1.44 2.57
CA ILE A 34 -6.83 0.51 2.21
C ILE A 34 -7.45 0.89 0.86
N SER A 35 -7.66 2.18 0.59
CA SER A 35 -8.23 2.63 -0.68
C SER A 35 -7.36 2.25 -1.88
N GLY A 36 -6.03 2.30 -1.74
CA GLY A 36 -5.09 1.84 -2.76
C GLY A 36 -5.19 0.33 -3.03
N LEU A 37 -5.30 -0.46 -1.95
CA LEU A 37 -5.46 -1.92 -2.05
C LEU A 37 -6.78 -2.30 -2.72
N VAL A 38 -7.89 -1.69 -2.27
CA VAL A 38 -9.24 -1.96 -2.81
C VAL A 38 -9.32 -1.50 -4.27
N GLY A 39 -8.82 -0.30 -4.57
CA GLY A 39 -8.78 0.23 -5.95
C GLY A 39 -8.01 -0.69 -6.90
N TYR A 40 -6.83 -1.17 -6.49
CA TYR A 40 -6.05 -2.11 -7.28
C TYR A 40 -6.74 -3.48 -7.44
N SER A 41 -7.38 -3.97 -6.38
CA SER A 41 -8.12 -5.24 -6.41
C SER A 41 -9.35 -5.16 -7.32
N LEU A 42 -10.09 -4.05 -7.31
CA LEU A 42 -11.20 -3.79 -8.22
C LEU A 42 -10.72 -3.68 -9.68
N PHE A 43 -9.57 -3.04 -9.91
CA PHE A 43 -8.96 -2.98 -11.23
C PHE A 43 -8.61 -4.39 -11.75
N LEU A 44 -7.99 -5.25 -10.93
CA LEU A 44 -7.69 -6.63 -11.31
C LEU A 44 -8.97 -7.44 -11.58
N TRP A 45 -10.02 -7.23 -10.78
CA TRP A 45 -11.32 -7.84 -11.01
C TRP A 45 -11.91 -7.42 -12.35
N SER A 46 -11.87 -6.13 -12.70
CA SER A 46 -12.35 -5.64 -14.00
C SER A 46 -11.62 -6.25 -15.21
N ARG A 47 -10.40 -6.79 -15.00
CA ARG A 47 -9.58 -7.48 -16.01
C ARG A 47 -9.75 -9.00 -16.00
N GLY A 48 -10.65 -9.54 -15.17
CA GLY A 48 -10.89 -10.99 -15.04
C GLY A 48 -9.81 -11.74 -14.24
N LEU A 49 -8.90 -11.04 -13.57
CA LEU A 49 -7.76 -11.63 -12.83
C LEU A 49 -8.08 -11.78 -11.34
N ARG A 50 -9.23 -12.38 -11.04
CA ARG A 50 -9.82 -12.40 -9.68
C ARG A 50 -9.02 -13.26 -8.71
N ASP A 51 -8.48 -14.39 -9.16
CA ASP A 51 -7.68 -15.30 -8.34
C ASP A 51 -6.38 -14.64 -7.84
N ARG A 52 -5.84 -13.70 -8.62
CA ARG A 52 -4.63 -12.93 -8.28
C ARG A 52 -4.93 -11.66 -7.47
N ALA A 53 -6.20 -11.34 -7.24
CA ALA A 53 -6.58 -10.17 -6.44
C ALA A 53 -6.21 -10.37 -4.96
N PHE A 54 -6.27 -11.61 -4.45
CA PHE A 54 -5.96 -11.92 -3.04
C PHE A 54 -4.49 -12.24 -2.78
N GLU A 55 -3.71 -12.51 -3.82
CA GLU A 55 -2.29 -12.86 -3.71
C GLU A 55 -1.45 -11.65 -3.27
N GLY A 56 -0.67 -11.78 -2.18
CA GLY A 56 0.22 -10.72 -1.72
C GLY A 56 -0.45 -9.59 -0.93
N ILE A 57 -1.68 -9.78 -0.44
CA ILE A 57 -2.38 -8.76 0.39
C ILE A 57 -1.63 -8.51 1.71
N ILE A 58 -1.18 -9.57 2.37
CA ILE A 58 -0.51 -9.46 3.68
C ILE A 58 0.83 -8.73 3.52
N GLU A 59 1.57 -9.06 2.48
CA GLU A 59 2.84 -8.43 2.12
C GLU A 59 2.64 -6.95 1.77
N TYR A 60 1.57 -6.60 1.04
CA TYR A 60 1.19 -5.22 0.80
C TYR A 60 0.96 -4.47 2.11
N LEU A 61 0.14 -5.03 3.01
CA LEU A 61 -0.22 -4.39 4.29
C LEU A 61 1.01 -4.21 5.17
N GLY A 62 1.83 -5.25 5.30
CA GLY A 62 3.07 -5.20 6.07
C GLY A 62 4.03 -4.15 5.53
N LEU A 63 4.32 -4.19 4.23
CA LEU A 63 5.26 -3.25 3.61
C LEU A 63 4.77 -1.80 3.70
N TRP A 64 3.49 -1.57 3.41
CA TRP A 64 2.88 -0.24 3.50
C TRP A 64 2.99 0.32 4.92
N LEU A 65 2.62 -0.47 5.94
CA LEU A 65 2.72 -0.05 7.34
C LEU A 65 4.17 0.21 7.76
N THR A 66 5.10 -0.66 7.39
CA THR A 66 6.52 -0.49 7.72
C THR A 66 7.10 0.77 7.10
N ILE A 67 6.85 1.03 5.81
CA ILE A 67 7.38 2.22 5.14
C ILE A 67 6.72 3.48 5.68
N TRP A 68 5.40 3.46 5.91
CA TRP A 68 4.69 4.59 6.48
C TRP A 68 5.24 4.96 7.85
N THR A 69 5.45 4.00 8.75
CA THR A 69 6.01 4.28 10.09
C THR A 69 7.45 4.78 10.03
N LEU A 70 8.31 4.15 9.21
CA LEU A 70 9.70 4.58 9.05
C LEU A 70 9.78 6.02 8.55
N VAL A 71 9.09 6.35 7.46
CA VAL A 71 9.11 7.70 6.88
C VAL A 71 8.49 8.71 7.84
N TYR A 72 7.41 8.35 8.54
CA TYR A 72 6.79 9.22 9.52
C TYR A 72 7.75 9.58 10.67
N VAL A 73 8.50 8.61 11.19
CA VAL A 73 9.47 8.82 12.27
C VAL A 73 10.62 9.72 11.83
N GLU A 74 11.24 9.42 10.68
CA GLU A 74 12.34 10.23 10.12
C GLU A 74 11.92 11.68 9.87
N TYR A 75 10.71 11.89 9.35
CA TYR A 75 10.18 13.24 9.14
C TYR A 75 9.76 13.93 10.43
N ALA A 76 9.46 13.21 11.51
CA ALA A 76 9.12 13.82 12.80
C ALA A 76 10.38 14.28 13.59
N SER A 77 11.55 13.73 13.28
CA SER A 77 12.84 14.12 13.87
C SER A 77 13.53 15.31 13.20
N LEU A 78 12.99 15.78 12.06
CA LEU A 78 13.40 16.99 11.34
C LEU A 78 12.51 18.18 11.72
#